data_AF-A0A1B0GM02-F1
#
_entry.id   AF-A0A1B0GM02-F1
#
_cell.length_a   1.000
_cell.length_b   1.000
_cell.length_c   1.000
_cell.angle_alpha   90.00
_cell.angle_beta   90.00
_cell.angle_gamma   90.00
#
_symmetry.space_group_name_H-M   'P 1'
#
loop_
_entity.id
_entity.type
_entity.pdbx_description
1 polymer ?
#
loop_
_entity_poly.entity_id
_entity_poly.type
_entity_poly.pdbx_seq_one_letter_code
_entity_poly.pdbx_strand_id
1 'polypeptide(L)'
;MEKTNIKFHDNYTVTFQHKKILQFVPELSVDKNQRIVTPNIPLLTLSTQSNSLGYFLAKTISLMLTAAKYKPFIELTVDELVFGYDDTLRNGTLPEIQTIYTGHTGMDKFGYLNRINGLDHLPFWKDPPCRNITASEGSLFPPREITGSDID
;
A
#
# COMPACT_ATOMS: atom_id res chain seq x y z
N MET A 1 -0.99 -11.13 12.51
CA MET A 1 -1.30 -9.70 12.34
C MET A 1 -1.85 -9.19 13.66
N GLU A 2 -1.46 -8.00 14.09
CA GLU A 2 -1.86 -7.43 15.38
C GLU A 2 -2.36 -5.99 15.18
N LYS A 3 -3.44 -5.60 15.87
CA LYS A 3 -3.94 -4.22 15.89
C LYS A 3 -3.24 -3.46 17.02
N THR A 4 -2.55 -2.38 16.69
CA THR A 4 -1.79 -1.56 17.64
C THR A 4 -2.31 -0.13 17.66
N ASN A 5 -1.96 0.65 18.69
CA ASN A 5 -2.36 2.06 18.84
C ASN A 5 -3.88 2.26 18.72
N ILE A 6 -4.64 1.36 19.35
CA ILE A 6 -6.10 1.34 19.31
C ILE A 6 -6.64 2.52 20.13
N LYS A 7 -7.49 3.33 19.53
CA LYS A 7 -8.18 4.47 20.16
C LYS A 7 -9.65 4.48 19.77
N PHE A 8 -10.51 4.40 20.77
CA PHE A 8 -11.95 4.61 20.60
C PHE A 8 -12.28 6.10 20.63
N HIS A 9 -13.33 6.48 19.91
CA HIS A 9 -13.80 7.87 19.81
C HIS A 9 -15.29 7.95 20.18
N ASP A 10 -15.71 9.10 20.66
CA ASP A 10 -17.10 9.36 21.09
C ASP A 10 -18.11 9.31 19.94
N ASN A 11 -17.64 9.36 18.68
CA ASN A 11 -18.46 9.20 17.48
C ASN A 11 -18.65 7.73 17.06
N TYR A 12 -18.45 6.79 17.99
CA TYR A 12 -18.65 5.35 17.78
C TYR A 12 -17.74 4.72 16.70
N THR A 13 -16.57 5.31 16.49
CA THR A 13 -15.52 4.75 15.64
C THR A 13 -14.31 4.33 16.45
N VAL A 14 -13.50 3.46 15.88
CA VAL A 14 -12.23 3.04 16.47
C VAL A 14 -11.11 3.21 15.45
N THR A 15 -10.03 3.87 15.85
CA THR A 15 -8.81 4.04 15.07
C THR A 15 -7.75 3.07 15.55
N PHE A 16 -7.00 2.47 14.63
CA PHE A 16 -5.91 1.56 14.94
C PHE A 16 -4.93 1.48 13.77
N GLN A 17 -3.78 0.85 14.01
CA GLN A 17 -2.78 0.54 13.00
C GLN A 17 -2.58 -0.98 12.92
N HIS A 18 -2.24 -1.47 11.73
CA HIS A 18 -1.90 -2.88 11.52
C HIS A 18 -0.40 -3.10 11.65
N LYS A 19 0.00 -3.91 12.64
CA LYS A 19 1.34 -4.47 12.70
C LYS A 19 1.36 -5.79 11.94
N LYS A 20 1.91 -5.76 10.73
CA LYS A 20 2.11 -6.92 9.87
C LYS A 20 3.55 -7.42 10.04
N ILE A 21 3.70 -8.66 10.51
CA ILE A 21 4.98 -9.37 10.60
C ILE A 21 4.91 -10.48 9.56
N LEU A 22 5.87 -10.48 8.64
CA LEU A 22 5.99 -11.49 7.59
C LEU A 22 7.20 -12.37 7.94
N GLN A 23 6.96 -13.68 8.05
CA GLN A 23 7.99 -14.66 8.37
C GLN A 23 8.10 -15.66 7.22
N PHE A 24 9.31 -15.85 6.73
CA PHE A 24 9.59 -16.86 5.70
C PHE A 24 9.43 -18.28 6.27
N VAL A 25 8.75 -19.15 5.53
CA VAL A 25 8.51 -20.56 5.91
C VAL A 25 9.19 -21.46 4.87
N PRO A 26 10.41 -21.96 5.15
CA PRO A 26 11.20 -22.74 4.18
C PRO A 26 10.47 -23.99 3.68
N GLU A 27 9.74 -24.71 4.54
CA GLU A 27 9.07 -25.97 4.20
C GLU A 27 7.90 -25.82 3.21
N LEU A 28 7.39 -24.60 3.05
CA LEU A 28 6.30 -24.27 2.12
C LEU A 28 6.80 -23.37 0.98
N SER A 29 8.12 -23.24 0.82
CA SER A 29 8.75 -22.34 -0.14
C SER A 29 9.89 -23.05 -0.87
N VAL A 30 10.29 -22.52 -2.03
CA VAL A 30 11.45 -23.04 -2.77
C VAL A 30 12.74 -22.52 -2.15
N ASP A 31 13.05 -21.24 -2.35
CA ASP A 31 14.18 -20.55 -1.73
C ASP A 31 13.96 -19.05 -1.79
N LYS A 32 14.26 -18.34 -0.70
CA LYS A 32 14.20 -16.87 -0.65
C LYS A 32 15.42 -16.21 -1.31
N ASN A 33 16.56 -16.90 -1.36
CA ASN A 33 17.80 -16.38 -1.92
C ASN A 33 17.94 -16.68 -3.43
N GLN A 34 16.92 -17.31 -4.04
CA GLN A 34 16.87 -17.57 -5.46
C GLN A 34 17.05 -16.26 -6.23
N ARG A 35 18.03 -16.23 -7.14
CA ARG A 35 18.27 -15.08 -8.01
C ARG A 35 17.30 -15.06 -9.17
N ILE A 36 16.76 -13.88 -9.45
CA ILE A 36 15.83 -13.60 -10.54
C ILE A 36 16.25 -12.32 -11.26
N VAL A 37 15.93 -12.25 -12.55
CA VAL A 37 16.16 -11.04 -13.37
C VAL A 37 14.86 -10.27 -13.46
N THR A 38 14.86 -9.03 -12.98
CA THR A 38 13.69 -8.15 -13.00
C THR A 38 14.01 -6.81 -13.66
N PRO A 39 12.99 -6.06 -14.12
CA PRO A 39 13.19 -4.68 -14.49
C PRO A 39 13.77 -3.88 -13.33
N ASN A 40 14.63 -2.91 -13.63
CA ASN A 40 15.19 -1.99 -12.66
C ASN A 40 14.11 -0.97 -12.26
N ILE A 41 13.29 -1.33 -11.27
CA ILE A 41 12.13 -0.54 -10.82
C ILE A 41 12.53 0.91 -10.45
N PRO A 42 13.60 1.17 -9.67
CA PRO A 42 14.04 2.53 -9.34
C PRO A 42 14.43 3.35 -10.56
N LEU A 43 15.19 2.76 -11.50
CA LEU A 43 15.53 3.42 -12.77
C LEU A 43 14.28 3.74 -13.60
N LEU A 44 13.31 2.83 -13.67
CA LEU A 44 12.04 3.04 -14.36
C LEU A 44 11.22 4.16 -13.70
N THR A 45 11.14 4.18 -12.38
CA THR A 45 10.44 5.25 -11.64
C THR A 45 11.09 6.61 -11.88
N LEU A 46 12.43 6.71 -11.80
CA LEU A 46 13.15 7.95 -12.12
C LEU A 46 12.93 8.38 -13.58
N SER A 47 13.00 7.44 -14.52
CA SER A 47 12.86 7.73 -15.95
C SER A 47 11.45 8.20 -16.31
N THR A 48 10.41 7.58 -15.72
CA THR A 48 9.02 7.98 -15.92
C THR A 48 8.69 9.31 -15.24
N GLN A 49 9.17 9.53 -14.01
CA GLN A 49 9.01 10.80 -13.31
C GLN A 49 9.74 11.95 -14.03
N SER A 50 10.93 11.68 -14.58
CA SER A 50 11.70 12.66 -15.36
C SER A 50 10.91 13.26 -16.53
N ASN A 51 10.01 12.50 -17.17
CA ASN A 51 9.18 13.01 -18.28
C ASN A 51 8.18 14.10 -17.86
N SER A 52 7.88 14.22 -16.57
CA SER A 52 7.04 15.31 -16.03
C SER A 52 7.82 16.58 -15.70
N LEU A 53 9.16 16.52 -15.72
CA LEU A 53 10.04 17.65 -15.47
C LEU A 53 10.25 18.50 -16.73
N GLY A 54 10.72 19.74 -16.56
CA GLY A 54 11.06 20.62 -17.68
C GLY A 54 12.06 19.96 -18.64
N TYR A 55 11.87 20.16 -19.95
CA TYR A 55 12.60 19.48 -21.02
C TYR A 55 14.12 19.39 -20.81
N PHE A 56 14.76 20.50 -20.41
CA PHE A 56 16.20 20.54 -20.16
C PHE A 56 16.64 19.65 -19.00
N LEU A 57 15.88 19.66 -17.90
CA LEU A 57 16.16 18.83 -16.74
C LEU A 57 15.96 17.35 -17.09
N ALA A 58 14.87 17.03 -17.78
CA ALA A 58 14.58 15.67 -18.22
C ALA A 58 15.70 15.10 -19.11
N LYS A 59 16.17 15.87 -20.10
CA LYS A 59 17.30 15.50 -20.97
C LYS A 59 18.61 15.32 -20.22
N THR A 60 18.88 16.16 -19.21
CA THR A 60 20.06 16.04 -18.37
C THR A 60 20.05 14.74 -17.57
N ILE A 61 18.90 14.40 -16.98
CA ILE A 61 18.70 13.13 -16.27
C ILE A 61 18.91 11.95 -17.23
N SER A 62 18.29 11.96 -18.42
CA SER A 62 18.48 10.90 -19.41
C SER A 62 19.95 10.71 -19.82
N LEU A 63 20.70 11.81 -19.99
CA LEU A 63 22.13 11.76 -20.30
C LEU A 63 22.93 11.13 -19.17
N MET A 64 22.70 11.57 -17.93
CA MET A 64 23.38 11.03 -16.75
C MET A 64 23.09 9.54 -16.56
N LEU A 65 21.83 9.13 -16.70
CA LEU A 65 21.44 7.71 -16.59
C LEU A 65 22.13 6.84 -17.65
N THR A 66 22.24 7.35 -18.88
CA THR A 66 22.93 6.66 -19.98
C THR A 66 24.44 6.60 -19.75
N ALA A 67 25.06 7.71 -19.33
CA ALA A 67 26.48 7.80 -19.05
C ALA A 67 26.92 6.90 -17.88
N ALA A 68 26.08 6.79 -16.85
CA ALA A 68 26.28 5.90 -15.72
C ALA A 68 26.05 4.40 -16.05
N LYS A 69 25.62 4.08 -17.29
CA LYS A 69 25.42 2.72 -17.79
C LYS A 69 24.47 1.88 -16.91
N TYR A 70 23.41 2.49 -16.38
CA TYR A 70 22.40 1.75 -15.66
C TYR A 70 21.73 0.72 -16.57
N LYS A 71 21.66 -0.53 -16.11
CA LYS A 71 21.01 -1.60 -16.85
C LYS A 71 19.48 -1.56 -16.62
N PRO A 72 18.67 -1.74 -17.68
CA PRO A 72 17.21 -1.79 -17.56
C PRO A 72 16.70 -3.04 -16.84
N PHE A 73 17.51 -4.10 -16.81
CA PHE A 73 17.26 -5.31 -16.04
C PHE A 73 18.40 -5.56 -15.07
N ILE A 74 18.06 -5.94 -13.85
CA ILE A 74 18.99 -6.23 -12.76
C ILE A 74 18.70 -7.63 -12.21
N GLU A 75 19.74 -8.25 -11.67
CA GLU A 75 19.64 -9.56 -11.02
C GLU A 75 19.67 -9.36 -9.50
N LEU A 76 18.66 -9.89 -8.82
CA LEU A 76 18.45 -9.74 -7.38
C LEU A 76 17.79 -11.00 -6.81
N THR A 77 17.83 -11.17 -5.50
CA THR A 77 17.16 -12.28 -4.81
C THR A 77 15.65 -12.01 -4.65
N VAL A 78 14.86 -13.06 -4.46
CA VAL A 78 13.42 -12.92 -4.16
C VAL A 78 13.19 -12.11 -2.89
N ASP A 79 14.01 -12.33 -1.85
CA ASP A 79 13.96 -11.59 -0.58
C ASP A 79 14.15 -10.08 -0.79
N GLU A 80 15.18 -9.70 -1.56
CA GLU A 80 15.48 -8.32 -1.92
C GLU A 80 14.35 -7.68 -2.74
N LEU A 81 13.73 -8.39 -3.68
CA LEU A 81 12.62 -7.84 -4.48
C LEU A 81 11.41 -7.50 -3.61
N VAL A 82 11.04 -8.42 -2.71
CA VAL A 82 9.78 -8.37 -1.97
C VAL A 82 9.87 -7.41 -0.80
N PHE A 83 10.96 -7.48 -0.03
CA PHE A 83 11.12 -6.70 1.20
C PHE A 83 11.93 -5.42 1.00
N GLY A 84 12.55 -5.27 -0.17
CA GLY A 84 13.40 -4.15 -0.52
C GLY A 84 14.88 -4.52 -0.45
N TYR A 85 15.64 -3.85 -1.28
CA TYR A 85 17.09 -3.82 -1.27
C TYR A 85 17.54 -2.38 -1.00
N ASP A 86 18.77 -2.22 -0.50
CA ASP A 86 19.37 -0.91 -0.33
C ASP A 86 19.53 -0.22 -1.69
N ASP A 87 18.62 0.70 -1.99
CA ASP A 87 18.70 1.63 -3.10
C ASP A 87 18.79 3.06 -2.53
N THR A 88 19.73 3.85 -3.04
CA THR A 88 20.01 5.22 -2.57
C THR A 88 18.84 6.19 -2.79
N LEU A 89 17.75 5.76 -3.43
CA LEU A 89 16.65 6.58 -3.89
C LEU A 89 15.38 6.54 -3.00
N ARG A 90 15.30 5.73 -1.93
CA ARG A 90 14.07 5.58 -1.14
C ARG A 90 14.29 5.61 0.36
N ASN A 91 13.52 6.44 1.07
CA ASN A 91 13.50 6.50 2.54
C ASN A 91 12.06 6.37 3.07
N GLY A 92 11.77 5.26 3.76
CA GLY A 92 10.59 5.11 4.61
C GLY A 92 9.34 4.46 4.01
N THR A 93 8.56 3.81 4.88
CA THR A 93 7.15 3.44 4.65
C THR A 93 6.32 4.02 5.80
N LEU A 94 5.23 4.71 5.49
CA LEU A 94 4.32 5.25 6.50
C LEU A 94 3.37 4.13 6.97
N PRO A 95 3.20 3.93 8.30
CA PRO A 95 2.20 2.99 8.80
C PRO A 95 0.80 3.52 8.52
N GLU A 96 0.00 2.75 7.78
CA GLU A 96 -1.39 3.08 7.48
C GLU A 96 -2.23 3.11 8.76
N ILE A 97 -2.96 4.20 8.96
CA ILE A 97 -3.91 4.39 10.07
C ILE A 97 -5.32 4.20 9.53
N GLN A 98 -6.07 3.29 10.13
CA GLN A 98 -7.45 3.02 9.73
C GLN A 98 -8.42 3.39 10.85
N THR A 99 -9.56 3.94 10.48
CA THR A 99 -10.68 4.21 11.38
C THR A 99 -11.91 3.49 10.85
N ILE A 100 -12.55 2.65 11.67
CA ILE A 100 -13.72 1.86 11.28
C ILE A 100 -14.92 2.16 12.17
N TYR A 101 -16.12 1.85 11.68
CA TYR A 101 -17.33 1.87 12.49
C TYR A 101 -17.42 0.63 13.40
N THR A 102 -17.80 0.86 14.66
CA THR A 102 -17.87 -0.19 15.69
C THR A 102 -19.16 -1.00 15.67
N GLY A 103 -20.18 -0.56 14.93
CA GLY A 103 -21.51 -1.16 14.94
C GLY A 103 -22.46 -0.62 16.03
N HIS A 104 -22.00 0.30 16.88
CA HIS A 104 -22.79 0.82 18.00
C HIS A 104 -24.11 1.48 17.58
N THR A 105 -24.13 2.18 16.43
CA THR A 105 -25.32 2.85 15.90
C THR A 105 -26.16 1.97 14.98
N GLY A 106 -25.70 0.76 14.68
CA GLY A 106 -26.26 -0.12 13.65
C GLY A 106 -25.20 -1.05 13.07
N MET A 107 -25.63 -2.27 12.72
CA MET A 107 -24.71 -3.30 12.20
C MET A 107 -24.49 -3.19 10.68
N ASP A 108 -25.20 -2.30 9.98
CA ASP A 108 -25.12 -2.06 8.54
C ASP A 108 -23.73 -1.59 8.09
N LYS A 109 -23.02 -0.83 8.93
CA LYS A 109 -21.66 -0.32 8.66
C LYS A 109 -20.60 -0.99 9.52
N PHE A 110 -20.94 -2.02 10.28
CA PHE A 110 -19.97 -2.68 11.16
C PHE A 110 -18.73 -3.12 10.38
N GLY A 111 -17.55 -2.68 10.83
CA GLY A 111 -16.27 -3.01 10.18
C GLY A 111 -15.96 -2.24 8.90
N TYR A 112 -16.85 -1.37 8.43
CA TYR A 112 -16.58 -0.49 7.28
C TYR A 112 -15.60 0.62 7.65
N LEU A 113 -14.77 0.97 6.69
CA LEU A 113 -13.79 2.04 6.77
C LEU A 113 -14.52 3.39 6.77
N ASN A 114 -14.30 4.15 7.85
CA ASN A 114 -14.73 5.55 7.97
C ASN A 114 -13.64 6.51 7.48
N ARG A 115 -12.36 6.23 7.82
CA ARG A 115 -11.21 7.03 7.35
C ARG A 115 -9.96 6.18 7.16
N ILE A 116 -9.15 6.55 6.17
CA ILE A 116 -7.80 6.01 5.96
C ILE A 116 -6.82 7.17 5.99
N ASN A 117 -5.82 7.11 6.88
CA ASN A 117 -4.85 8.19 7.12
C ASN A 117 -5.52 9.57 7.36
N GLY A 118 -6.69 9.57 8.02
CA GLY A 118 -7.48 10.77 8.30
C GLY A 118 -8.36 11.26 7.14
N LEU A 119 -8.26 10.66 5.95
CA LEU A 119 -9.07 11.00 4.79
C LEU A 119 -10.36 10.16 4.74
N ASP A 120 -11.47 10.78 4.34
CA ASP A 120 -12.77 10.14 4.09
C ASP A 120 -12.99 9.74 2.61
N HIS A 121 -12.00 10.01 1.76
CA HIS A 121 -11.99 9.67 0.35
C HIS A 121 -10.55 9.42 -0.13
N LEU A 122 -10.38 8.69 -1.22
CA LEU A 122 -9.06 8.43 -1.80
C LEU A 122 -8.53 9.68 -2.52
N PRO A 123 -7.25 10.08 -2.36
CA PRO A 123 -6.71 11.25 -3.04
C PRO A 123 -6.33 10.99 -4.51
N PHE A 124 -6.34 9.72 -4.93
CA PHE A 124 -5.81 9.29 -6.24
C PHE A 124 -6.79 9.49 -7.40
N TRP A 125 -8.10 9.44 -7.12
CA TRP A 125 -9.15 9.55 -8.13
C TRP A 125 -9.87 10.89 -7.99
N LYS A 126 -10.23 11.51 -9.11
CA LYS A 126 -10.82 12.85 -9.11
C LYS A 126 -12.27 12.84 -8.61
N ASP A 127 -13.08 11.98 -9.21
CA ASP A 127 -14.54 12.01 -9.10
C ASP A 127 -15.11 10.70 -8.52
N PRO A 128 -16.26 10.75 -7.82
CA PRO A 128 -17.02 9.55 -7.45
C PRO A 128 -17.53 8.77 -8.68
N PRO A 129 -17.75 7.44 -8.56
CA PRO A 129 -17.66 6.63 -7.35
C PRO A 129 -16.24 6.17 -7.01
N CYS A 130 -15.28 6.28 -7.94
CA CYS A 130 -13.93 5.72 -7.79
C CYS A 130 -13.16 6.29 -6.57
N ARG A 131 -13.49 7.51 -6.15
CA ARG A 131 -12.87 8.18 -5.00
C ARG A 131 -13.42 7.74 -3.64
N ASN A 132 -14.63 7.16 -3.60
CA ASN A 132 -15.34 6.89 -2.35
C ASN A 132 -14.74 5.70 -1.61
N ILE A 133 -14.76 5.75 -0.28
CA ILE A 133 -14.34 4.64 0.60
C ILE A 133 -15.61 3.98 1.14
N THR A 134 -16.06 2.93 0.47
CA THR A 134 -17.21 2.11 0.87
C THR A 134 -16.81 0.64 0.89
N ALA A 135 -15.98 0.27 1.86
CA ALA A 135 -15.45 -1.09 1.99
C ALA A 135 -15.12 -1.42 3.44
N SER A 136 -15.06 -2.70 3.77
CA SER A 136 -14.40 -3.18 4.97
C SER A 136 -12.91 -3.38 4.72
N GLU A 137 -12.15 -3.58 5.80
CA GLU A 137 -10.74 -4.00 5.71
C GLU A 137 -10.58 -5.48 5.26
N GLY A 138 -11.68 -6.20 5.05
CA GLY A 138 -11.66 -7.60 4.59
C GLY A 138 -11.53 -8.64 5.71
N SER A 139 -11.27 -8.23 6.95
CA SER A 139 -11.25 -9.12 8.12
C SER A 139 -12.62 -9.23 8.82
N LEU A 140 -13.48 -8.23 8.63
CA LEU A 140 -14.79 -8.10 9.26
C LEU A 140 -15.80 -7.58 8.22
N PHE A 141 -17.05 -8.03 8.34
CA PHE A 141 -18.14 -7.59 7.49
C PHE A 141 -19.43 -7.44 8.31
N PRO A 142 -20.36 -6.57 7.90
CA PRO A 142 -21.70 -6.53 8.46
C PRO A 142 -22.35 -7.92 8.53
N PRO A 143 -22.93 -8.33 9.68
CA PRO A 143 -23.52 -9.65 9.83
C PRO A 143 -24.81 -9.77 9.02
N ARG A 144 -24.81 -10.67 8.05
CA ARG A 144 -25.93 -10.93 7.14
C ARG A 144 -27.23 -11.28 7.87
N GLU A 145 -27.15 -12.01 8.98
CA GLU A 145 -28.32 -12.39 9.80
C GLU A 145 -29.10 -11.17 10.32
N ILE A 146 -28.44 -10.02 10.49
CA ILE A 146 -29.04 -8.79 10.99
C ILE A 146 -29.40 -7.85 9.84
N THR A 147 -28.51 -7.70 8.85
CA THR A 147 -28.68 -6.72 7.78
C THR A 147 -29.61 -7.20 6.67
N GLY A 148 -29.74 -8.51 6.46
CA GLY A 148 -30.57 -9.10 5.41
C GLY A 148 -30.11 -8.84 3.97
N SER A 149 -28.99 -8.13 3.78
CA SER A 149 -28.41 -7.80 2.47
C SER A 149 -27.11 -8.56 2.24
N ASP A 150 -26.89 -9.01 0.99
CA ASP A 150 -25.56 -9.38 0.52
C ASP A 150 -24.78 -8.09 0.19
N ILE A 151 -23.45 -8.16 0.21
CA ILE A 151 -22.58 -7.01 -0.09
C ILE A 151 -22.75 -6.68 -1.58
N ASP A 152 -23.43 -5.57 -1.90
CA ASP A 152 -23.53 -5.02 -3.26
C ASP A 152 -22.19 -4.40 -3.72
#